data_AF-A0A0A1H9H9-F1
#
_entry.id   AF-A0A0A1H9H9-F1
#
_cell.length_a   1.000
_cell.length_b   1.000
_cell.length_c   1.000
_cell.angle_alpha   90.00
_cell.angle_beta   90.00
_cell.angle_gamma   90.00
#
_symmetry.space_group_name_H-M   'P 1'
#
loop_
_entity.id
_entity.type
_entity.pdbx_description
1 polymer ?
#
loop_
_entity_poly.entity_id
_entity_poly.type
_entity_poly.pdbx_seq_one_letter_code
_entity_poly.pdbx_strand_id
1 'polypeptide(L)' 'MGFRILLSLAAAIAYEWIAGPDVHSMMELGSAAIRTVCATMLALVVAEAAHALFRAVMTLDDRPFGSRQNTPQR' A
#
# COMPACT_ATOMS: atom_id res chain seq x y z
N MET A 1 11.09 -8.63 -2.62
CA MET A 1 10.83 -7.57 -1.59
C MET A 1 11.51 -6.24 -1.94
N GLY A 2 12.82 -6.23 -2.21
CA GLY A 2 13.60 -4.99 -2.39
C GLY A 2 13.08 -4.01 -3.46
N PHE A 3 12.61 -4.51 -4.60
CA PHE A 3 12.07 -3.67 -5.68
C PHE A 3 10.85 -2.82 -5.26
N ARG A 4 9.94 -3.37 -4.44
CA ARG A 4 8.73 -2.66 -3.96
C ARG A 4 9.09 -1.52 -3.01
N ILE A 5 10.10 -1.75 -2.17
CA ILE A 5 10.63 -0.73 -1.26
C ILE A 5 11.24 0.40 -2.08
N LEU A 6 12.08 0.07 -3.07
CA LEU A 6 12.74 1.05 -3.93
C LEU A 6 11.72 1.93 -4.69
N LEU A 7 10.66 1.32 -5.23
CA LEU A 7 9.57 2.03 -5.89
C LEU A 7 8.82 2.94 -4.91
N SER A 8 8.47 2.45 -3.73
CA SER A 8 7.76 3.25 -2.72
C SER A 8 8.60 4.43 -2.22
N LEU A 9 9.91 4.21 -2.08
CA LEU A 9 10.86 5.24 -1.66
C LEU A 9 11.02 6.30 -2.75
N ALA A 10 11.17 5.89 -4.01
CA ALA A 10 11.25 6.82 -5.14
C ALA A 10 9.98 7.67 -5.26
N ALA A 11 8.80 7.07 -5.09
CA ALA A 11 7.53 7.79 -5.09
C ALA A 11 7.42 8.78 -3.93
N ALA A 12 7.85 8.40 -2.72
CA ALA A 12 7.85 9.27 -1.55
C ALA A 12 8.83 10.45 -1.70
N ILE A 13 10.02 10.21 -2.25
CA ILE A 13 11.00 11.28 -2.53
C ILE A 13 10.46 12.24 -3.58
N ALA A 14 9.87 11.73 -4.67
CA ALA A 14 9.27 12.58 -5.70
C ALA A 14 8.11 13.41 -5.15
N TYR A 15 7.29 12.83 -4.27
CA TYR A 15 6.22 13.55 -3.58
C TYR A 15 6.76 14.66 -2.68
N GLU A 16 7.78 14.38 -1.85
CA GLU A 16 8.40 15.39 -0.99
C GLU A 16 9.06 16.51 -1.82
N TRP A 17 9.60 16.19 -3.01
CA TRP A 17 10.16 17.21 -3.93
C TRP A 17 9.11 18.13 -4.56
N ILE A 18 7.90 17.63 -4.83
CA ILE A 18 6.85 18.39 -5.51
C ILE A 18 5.96 19.14 -4.52
N ALA A 19 5.67 18.51 -3.38
CA ALA A 19 4.69 18.98 -2.40
C ALA A 19 5.29 19.30 -1.02
N GLY A 20 6.56 18.98 -0.80
CA GLY A 20 7.26 19.33 0.43
C GLY A 20 7.63 20.81 0.49
N PRO A 21 7.74 21.38 1.70
CA PRO A 21 8.24 22.73 1.92
C PRO A 21 9.71 22.81 1.57
N ASP A 22 10.14 23.99 1.10
CA ASP A 22 11.55 24.27 0.84
C ASP A 22 12.40 24.04 2.09
N VAL A 23 13.53 23.36 1.90
CA VAL A 23 14.48 23.03 2.96
C VAL A 23 15.62 24.04 2.91
N HIS A 24 15.74 24.88 3.93
CA HIS A 24 16.75 25.93 4.03
C HIS A 24 17.79 25.66 5.12
N SER A 25 17.55 24.68 5.98
CA SER A 25 18.45 24.32 7.08
C SER A 25 18.64 22.81 7.22
N MET A 26 19.73 22.42 7.88
CA MET A 26 20.03 21.01 8.15
C MET A 26 18.99 20.34 9.06
N MET A 27 18.33 21.12 9.93
CA MET A 27 17.24 20.64 10.79
C MET A 27 15.99 20.32 9.97
N GLU A 28 15.65 21.15 8.98
CA GLU A 28 14.55 20.90 8.04
C GLU A 28 14.84 19.73 7.10
N LEU A 29 16.11 19.51 6.74
CA LEU A 29 16.50 18.32 5.99
C LEU A 29 16.21 17.04 6.77
N GLY A 30 16.48 17.05 8.08
CA GLY A 30 16.14 15.95 8.98
C GLY A 30 14.64 15.69 9.06
N SER A 31 13.82 16.74 9.17
CA SER A 31 12.37 16.60 9.22
C SER A 31 11.77 16.15 7.88
N ALA A 32 12.31 16.62 6.75
CA ALA A 32 11.97 16.12 5.42
C ALA A 32 12.28 14.63 5.30
N ALA A 33 13.47 14.18 5.73
CA ALA A 33 13.84 12.77 5.68
C ALA A 33 12.88 11.87 6.49
N ILE A 34 12.52 12.28 7.71
CA ILE A 34 11.56 11.55 8.55
C ILE A 34 10.20 11.43 7.84
N ARG A 35 9.73 12.53 7.27
CA ARG A 35 8.45 12.56 6.56
C ARG A 35 8.45 11.67 5.33
N THR A 36 9.54 11.66 4.57
CA THR A 36 9.71 10.77 3.42
C THR A 36 9.69 9.31 3.84
N VAL A 37 10.32 8.97 4.97
CA VAL A 37 10.25 7.60 5.54
C VAL A 37 8.83 7.24 5.94
N CYS A 38 8.12 8.14 6.64
CA CYS A 38 6.71 7.93 7.01
C CYS A 38 5.81 7.76 5.78
N ALA A 39 5.99 8.59 4.76
CA ALA A 39 5.26 8.50 3.50
C ALA A 39 5.55 7.18 2.76
N THR A 40 6.81 6.73 2.77
CA THR A 40 7.22 5.43 2.21
C THR A 40 6.52 4.28 2.93
N MET A 41 6.52 4.28 4.26
CA MET A 41 5.81 3.27 5.06
C MET A 41 4.31 3.28 4.78
N LEU A 42 3.69 4.46 4.71
CA LEU A 42 2.27 4.60 4.40
C LEU A 42 1.96 4.05 3.00
N ALA A 43 2.79 4.38 2.00
CA ALA A 43 2.62 3.88 0.63
C ALA A 43 2.69 2.34 0.57
N LEU A 44 3.59 1.72 1.36
CA LEU A 44 3.66 0.27 1.47
C LEU A 44 2.40 -0.34 2.10
N VAL A 45 1.89 0.27 3.17
CA VAL A 45 0.64 -0.16 3.82
C VAL A 45 -0.54 -0.07 2.85
N VAL A 46 -0.66 1.04 2.12
CA VAL A 46 -1.71 1.23 1.11
C VAL A 46 -1.60 0.20 -0.01
N ALA A 47 -0.39 -0.09 -0.49
CA ALA A 47 -0.18 -1.10 -1.53
C ALA A 47 -0.57 -2.51 -1.06
N GLU A 48 -0.23 -2.89 0.18
CA GLU A 48 -0.66 -4.17 0.74
C GLU A 48 -2.17 -4.23 0.97
N ALA A 49 -2.78 -3.14 1.44
CA ALA A 49 -4.23 -3.05 1.61
C ALA A 49 -4.95 -3.20 0.27
N ALA A 50 -4.47 -2.53 -0.79
CA ALA A 50 -5.02 -2.66 -2.13
C ALA A 50 -4.87 -4.08 -2.68
N HIS A 51 -3.73 -4.73 -2.45
CA HIS A 51 -3.50 -6.11 -2.88
C HIS A 51 -4.39 -7.10 -2.11
N ALA A 52 -4.55 -6.91 -0.80
CA ALA A 52 -5.46 -7.72 0.03
C ALA A 52 -6.92 -7.55 -0.42
N LEU A 53 -7.33 -6.32 -0.70
CA LEU A 53 -8.66 -6.03 -1.23
C LEU A 53 -8.88 -6.67 -2.60
N PHE A 54 -7.92 -6.54 -3.52
CA PHE A 54 -8.00 -7.16 -4.84
C PHE A 54 -8.15 -8.68 -4.74
N ARG A 55 -7.36 -9.33 -3.88
CA ARG A 55 -7.51 -10.77 -3.61
C ARG A 55 -8.88 -11.10 -3.04
N ALA A 56 -9.36 -10.32 -2.07
CA ALA A 56 -10.68 -10.53 -1.48
C ALA A 56 -11.79 -10.43 -2.55
N VAL A 57 -11.72 -9.45 -3.45
CA VAL A 57 -12.65 -9.29 -4.57
C VAL A 57 -12.61 -10.50 -5.50
N MET A 58 -11.42 -10.96 -5.90
CA MET A 58 -11.28 -12.15 -6.76
C MET A 58 -11.82 -13.41 -6.06
N THR A 59 -11.61 -13.56 -4.74
CA THR A 59 -12.20 -14.70 -3.99
C THR A 59 -13.71 -14.63 -3.82
N LEU A 60 -14.30 -13.43 -3.90
CA LEU A 60 -15.75 -13.25 -3.95
C LEU A 60 -16.31 -13.64 -5.31
N ASP A 61 -15.57 -13.38 -6.39
CA ASP A 61 -15.91 -13.78 -7.76
C ASP A 61 -15.81 -15.31 -7.93
N ASP A 62 -14.83 -15.95 -7.29
CA ASP A 62 -14.67 -17.41 -7.23
C ASP A 62 -15.69 -18.12 -6.31
N ARG A 63 -16.62 -17.42 -5.67
CA ARG A 63 -17.71 -18.11 -4.94
C ARG A 63 -18.62 -18.80 -5.96
N PRO A 64 -18.69 -20.14 -6.00
CA PRO A 64 -19.72 -20.80 -6.77
C PRO A 64 -21.06 -20.44 -6.12
N PHE A 65 -21.86 -19.65 -6.83
CA PHE A 65 -23.26 -19.44 -6.48
C PHE A 65 -23.95 -20.81 -6.41
N GLY A 66 -24.21 -21.28 -5.18
CA GLY A 66 -25.25 -22.27 -4.91
C GLY A 66 -24.89 -23.74 -5.15
N SER A 67 -23.92 -24.29 -4.41
CA SER A 67 -24.08 -25.68 -3.95
C SER A 67 -25.02 -25.69 -2.74
N ARG A 68 -26.32 -25.58 -3.05
CA ARG A 68 -27.40 -26.05 -2.17
C ARG A 68 -27.10 -27.53 -1.90
N GLN A 69 -26.39 -27.84 -0.83
CA GLN A 69 -26.30 -29.19 -0.29
C GLN A 69 -27.70 -29.57 0.20
N ASN A 70 -28.51 -30.02 -0.74
CA ASN A 70 -29.72 -30.76 -0.49
C ASN A 70 -29.27 -32.21 -0.34
N THR A 71 -28.83 -32.57 0.86
CA THR A 71 -28.46 -33.95 1.19
C THR A 71 -29.59 -34.55 2.02
N PRO A 72 -30.59 -35.21 1.42
CA PRO A 72 -31.46 -36.11 2.16
C PRO A 72 -30.67 -37.41 2.41
N GLN A 73 -30.14 -37.58 3.62
CA GLN A 73 -29.70 -38.89 4.09
C GLN A 73 -30.85 -39.48 4.90
N ARG A 74 -31.54 -40.42 4.24
CA ARG A 74 -32.43 -41.42 4.81
C ARG A 74 -31.69 -42.34 5.77
#